data_AF-A0A563U940-F1
#
_entry.id   AF-A0A563U940-F1
#
_cell.length_a   1.000
_cell.length_b   1.000
_cell.length_c   1.000
_cell.angle_alpha   90.00
_cell.angle_beta   90.00
_cell.angle_gamma   90.00
#
_symmetry.space_group_name_H-M   'P 1'
#
loop_
_entity.id
_entity.type
_entity.pdbx_description
1 polymer ?
#
loop_
_entity_poly.entity_id
_entity_poly.type
_entity_poly.pdbx_seq_one_letter_code
_entity_poly.pdbx_strand_id
1 'polypeptide(L)'
;MKYTASRLSEGNKIFPAQVIVEPTGITVRIPGFFSGDETTVAYNSISAVEIDTPLIGFSTIRFYHNGNKVEAHGFSKADAKAIKQAIEVGRSR
;
A
#
# COMPACT_ATOMS: atom_id res chain seq x y z
N MET A 1 -3.01 -1.71 11.77
CA MET A 1 -3.14 -3.08 11.20
C MET A 1 -2.07 -3.28 10.14
N LYS A 2 -1.43 -4.45 10.04
CA LYS A 2 -0.33 -4.70 9.09
C LYS A 2 -0.76 -5.69 8.00
N TYR A 3 -0.49 -5.33 6.75
CA TYR A 3 -0.68 -6.16 5.56
C TYR A 3 0.69 -6.42 4.93
N THR A 4 0.92 -7.64 4.46
CA THR A 4 2.20 -8.06 3.86
C THR A 4 1.95 -8.69 2.51
N ALA A 5 2.70 -8.27 1.50
CA ALA A 5 2.64 -8.84 0.17
C ALA A 5 3.11 -10.30 0.15
N SER A 6 2.54 -11.08 -0.75
CA SER A 6 2.93 -12.46 -0.98
C SER A 6 4.36 -12.55 -1.50
N ARG A 7 5.17 -13.46 -0.93
CA ARG A 7 6.54 -13.73 -1.41
C ARG A 7 6.57 -14.37 -2.81
N LEU A 8 5.44 -14.89 -3.27
CA LEU A 8 5.29 -15.45 -4.63
C LEU A 8 5.06 -14.36 -5.68
N SER A 9 4.68 -13.15 -5.26
CA SER A 9 4.50 -12.03 -6.17
C SER A 9 5.83 -11.41 -6.61
N GLU A 10 5.82 -10.77 -7.76
CA GLU A 10 7.01 -10.13 -8.33
C GLU A 10 7.58 -9.06 -7.39
N GLY A 11 8.90 -9.02 -7.26
CA GLY A 11 9.60 -8.06 -6.37
C GLY A 11 9.59 -8.39 -4.87
N ASN A 12 8.79 -9.36 -4.41
CA ASN A 12 8.53 -9.59 -2.98
C ASN A 12 9.17 -10.85 -2.37
N LYS A 13 10.05 -11.54 -3.10
CA LYS A 13 10.61 -12.86 -2.69
C LYS A 13 11.42 -12.82 -1.39
N ILE A 14 12.29 -11.83 -1.23
CA ILE A 14 13.23 -11.73 -0.09
C ILE A 14 12.71 -10.75 0.96
N PHE A 15 12.28 -9.56 0.54
CA PHE A 15 11.72 -8.53 1.41
C PHE A 15 10.34 -8.12 0.88
N PRO A 16 9.25 -8.77 1.31
CA PRO A 16 7.92 -8.44 0.79
C PRO A 16 7.49 -7.03 1.21
N ALA A 17 6.77 -6.34 0.32
CA ALA A 17 6.16 -5.07 0.61
C ALA A 17 5.19 -5.16 1.79
N GLN A 18 5.12 -4.10 2.59
CA GLN A 18 4.26 -4.02 3.77
C GLN A 18 3.50 -2.71 3.77
N VAL A 19 2.23 -2.77 4.17
CA VAL A 19 1.41 -1.59 4.46
C VAL A 19 0.93 -1.69 5.90
N ILE A 20 1.22 -0.68 6.69
CA ILE A 20 0.83 -0.57 8.09
C ILE A 20 -0.17 0.59 8.19
N VAL A 21 -1.40 0.27 8.55
CA VAL A 21 -2.47 1.23 8.81
C VAL A 21 -2.34 1.73 10.24
N GLU A 22 -2.22 3.04 10.39
CA GLU A 22 -2.05 3.76 11.66
C GLU A 22 -3.21 4.76 11.87
N PRO A 23 -3.38 5.31 13.08
CA PRO A 23 -4.48 6.24 13.36
C PRO A 23 -4.46 7.52 12.50
N THR A 24 -3.27 8.01 12.14
CA THR A 24 -3.07 9.30 11.46
C THR A 24 -2.61 9.17 10.01
N GLY A 25 -2.28 7.96 9.55
CA GLY A 25 -1.81 7.72 8.20
C GLY A 25 -1.55 6.25 7.92
N ILE A 26 -0.83 6.01 6.83
CA ILE A 26 -0.31 4.70 6.48
C ILE A 26 1.20 4.75 6.32
N THR A 27 1.83 3.65 6.70
CA THR A 27 3.26 3.45 6.52
C THR A 27 3.47 2.34 5.51
N VAL A 28 4.29 2.60 4.48
CA VAL A 28 4.56 1.65 3.41
C VAL A 28 6.05 1.33 3.38
N ARG A 29 6.37 0.05 3.30
CA ARG A 29 7.73 -0.46 3.09
C ARG A 29 7.76 -1.20 1.77
N ILE A 30 8.53 -0.72 0.80
CA ILE A 30 8.60 -1.31 -0.55
C ILE A 30 10.05 -1.74 -0.81
N PRO A 31 10.30 -3.00 -1.19
CA PRO A 31 11.64 -3.44 -1.56
C PRO A 31 12.15 -2.73 -2.82
N GLY A 32 13.39 -2.23 -2.78
CA GLY A 32 14.10 -1.73 -3.98
C GLY A 32 13.66 -0.35 -4.50
N PHE A 33 12.62 0.26 -3.93
CA PHE A 33 12.27 1.67 -4.16
C PHE A 33 13.00 2.50 -3.10
N PHE A 34 13.98 3.33 -3.51
CA PHE A 34 14.83 4.15 -2.62
C PHE A 34 15.29 3.41 -1.35
N SER A 35 16.37 2.63 -1.45
CA SER A 35 17.16 2.17 -0.29
C SER A 35 16.42 1.56 0.92
N GLY A 36 15.31 0.83 0.74
CA GLY A 36 14.64 0.15 1.86
C GLY A 36 13.96 1.10 2.85
N ASP A 37 13.70 2.33 2.44
CA ASP A 37 13.13 3.36 3.29
C ASP A 37 11.63 3.12 3.54
N GLU A 38 11.26 3.27 4.81
CA GLU A 38 9.88 3.29 5.27
C GLU A 38 9.28 4.66 4.98
N THR A 39 8.16 4.71 4.26
CA THR A 39 7.47 5.96 3.98
C THR A 39 6.14 6.02 4.73
N THR A 40 6.05 6.92 5.69
CA THR A 40 4.80 7.26 6.38
C THR A 40 4.10 8.41 5.67
N VAL A 41 2.84 8.20 5.31
CA VAL A 41 2.00 9.15 4.59
C VAL A 41 0.75 9.43 5.41
N ALA A 42 0.60 10.69 5.83
CA ALA A 42 -0.58 11.15 6.55
C ALA A 42 -1.81 11.09 5.64
N TYR A 43 -2.97 10.67 6.17
CA TYR A 43 -4.18 10.50 5.35
C TYR A 43 -4.57 11.77 4.59
N ASN A 44 -4.49 12.92 5.25
CA ASN A 44 -4.82 14.23 4.67
C ASN A 44 -3.92 14.64 3.48
N SER A 45 -2.72 14.04 3.36
CA SER A 45 -1.80 14.29 2.24
C SER A 45 -2.08 13.40 1.03
N ILE A 46 -2.87 12.33 1.20
CA ILE A 46 -3.22 11.42 0.12
C ILE A 46 -4.30 12.09 -0.73
N SER A 47 -4.00 12.35 -2.00
CA SER A 47 -4.92 12.98 -2.93
C SER A 47 -5.81 11.97 -3.64
N ALA A 48 -5.31 10.76 -3.94
CA ALA A 48 -6.06 9.69 -4.58
C ALA A 48 -5.57 8.31 -4.15
N VAL A 49 -6.47 7.32 -4.17
CA VAL A 49 -6.16 5.90 -3.91
C VAL A 49 -6.89 5.00 -4.91
N GLU A 50 -6.15 4.09 -5.50
CA GLU A 50 -6.60 3.14 -6.51
C GLU A 50 -6.14 1.73 -6.14
N ILE A 51 -6.93 0.75 -6.53
CA ILE A 51 -6.54 -0.65 -6.44
C ILE A 51 -6.73 -1.31 -7.80
N ASP A 52 -5.76 -2.14 -8.18
CA ASP A 52 -5.88 -3.07 -9.29
C ASP A 52 -6.01 -4.48 -8.71
N THR A 53 -7.16 -5.11 -8.94
CA THR A 53 -7.48 -6.42 -8.38
C THR A 53 -7.86 -7.38 -9.51
N PRO A 54 -6.89 -8.08 -10.13
CA PRO A 54 -7.19 -9.06 -11.17
C PRO A 54 -8.05 -10.19 -10.61
N LEU A 55 -8.75 -10.92 -11.51
CA LEU A 55 -9.59 -12.05 -11.11
C LEU A 55 -8.77 -13.17 -10.46
N ILE A 56 -7.55 -13.39 -10.97
CA ILE A 56 -6.58 -14.36 -10.49
C ILE A 56 -5.25 -13.65 -10.28
N GLY A 57 -4.56 -13.97 -9.19
CA GLY A 57 -3.24 -13.42 -8.86
C GLY A 57 -3.27 -12.37 -7.75
N PHE A 58 -2.29 -11.48 -7.78
CA PHE A 58 -2.07 -10.50 -6.72
C PHE A 58 -2.56 -9.11 -7.12
N SER A 59 -2.97 -8.36 -6.11
CA SER A 59 -3.48 -7.00 -6.25
C SER A 59 -2.38 -5.97 -6.01
N THR A 60 -2.57 -4.81 -6.62
CA THR A 60 -1.70 -3.63 -6.47
C THR A 60 -2.49 -2.51 -5.81
N ILE A 61 -1.92 -1.85 -4.82
CA ILE A 61 -2.42 -0.58 -4.29
C ILE A 61 -1.57 0.56 -4.85
N ARG A 62 -2.23 1.59 -5.38
CA ARG A 62 -1.60 2.83 -5.83
C ARG A 62 -2.21 4.00 -5.07
N PHE A 63 -1.39 4.89 -4.56
CA PHE A 63 -1.89 6.13 -3.98
C PHE A 63 -0.96 7.29 -4.28
N TYR A 64 -1.52 8.49 -4.25
CA TYR A 64 -0.81 9.70 -4.61
C TYR A 64 -0.77 10.62 -3.40
N HIS A 65 0.39 11.16 -3.09
CA HIS A 65 0.56 12.15 -2.02
C HIS A 65 1.57 13.20 -2.46
N ASN A 66 1.29 14.49 -2.22
CA ASN A 66 2.19 15.60 -2.56
C ASN A 66 2.77 15.54 -4.00
N GLY A 67 1.98 15.06 -4.98
CA GLY A 67 2.42 14.89 -6.38
C GLY A 67 3.25 13.63 -6.67
N ASN A 68 3.60 12.84 -5.65
CA ASN A 68 4.30 11.57 -5.79
C ASN A 68 3.32 10.39 -5.88
N LYS A 69 3.64 9.43 -6.75
CA LYS A 69 2.93 8.15 -6.85
C LYS A 69 3.65 7.09 -6.01
N VAL A 70 2.93 6.44 -5.11
CA VAL A 70 3.39 5.26 -4.37
C VAL A 70 2.61 4.04 -4.84
N GLU A 71 3.33 2.96 -5.14
CA GLU A 71 2.74 1.73 -5.69
C GLU A 71 3.31 0.50 -4.96
N ALA A 72 2.41 -0.31 -4.40
CA ALA A 72 2.78 -1.53 -3.69
C ALA A 72 2.00 -2.72 -4.26
N HIS A 73 2.73 -3.68 -4.83
CA HIS A 73 2.19 -4.89 -5.46
C HIS A 73 2.31 -6.11 -4.54
N GLY A 74 1.48 -7.13 -4.81
CA GLY A 74 1.63 -8.46 -4.24
C GLY A 74 0.62 -8.83 -3.17
N PHE A 75 -0.39 -7.99 -2.94
CA PHE A 75 -1.37 -8.19 -1.88
C PHE A 75 -2.49 -9.12 -2.31
N SER A 76 -3.19 -9.73 -1.35
CA SER A 76 -4.47 -10.37 -1.66
C SER A 76 -5.51 -9.32 -2.03
N LYS A 77 -6.56 -9.72 -2.77
CA LYS A 77 -7.69 -8.84 -3.10
C LYS A 77 -8.38 -8.30 -1.85
N ALA A 78 -8.47 -9.10 -0.79
CA ALA A 78 -9.05 -8.70 0.48
C ALA A 78 -8.19 -7.62 1.15
N ASP A 79 -6.87 -7.82 1.21
CA ASP A 79 -5.94 -6.84 1.80
C ASP A 79 -5.96 -5.53 1.05
N ALA A 80 -5.90 -5.55 -0.29
CA ALA A 80 -5.94 -4.34 -1.11
C ALA A 80 -7.22 -3.52 -0.87
N LYS A 81 -8.38 -4.19 -0.77
CA LYS A 81 -9.64 -3.54 -0.43
C LYS A 81 -9.64 -2.97 0.99
N ALA A 82 -9.11 -3.71 1.96
CA ALA A 82 -9.05 -3.26 3.35
C ALA A 82 -8.11 -2.06 3.53
N ILE A 83 -6.97 -2.05 2.83
CA ILE A 83 -6.05 -0.90 2.79
C ILE A 83 -6.74 0.32 2.17
N LYS A 84 -7.39 0.15 1.01
CA LYS A 84 -8.14 1.25 0.37
C LYS A 84 -9.18 1.82 1.34
N GLN A 85 -9.99 0.96 1.95
CA GLN A 85 -11.02 1.39 2.90
C GLN A 85 -10.42 2.14 4.09
N ALA A 86 -9.29 1.68 4.63
CA ALA A 86 -8.60 2.38 5.73
C ALA A 86 -8.15 3.79 5.33
N ILE A 87 -7.62 3.95 4.11
CA ILE A 87 -7.25 5.26 3.55
C ILE A 87 -8.47 6.17 3.39
N GLU A 88 -9.56 5.67 2.80
CA GLU A 88 -10.78 6.45 2.59
C GLU A 88 -11.39 6.90 3.93
N VAL A 89 -11.47 6.00 4.91
CA VAL A 89 -11.95 6.35 6.26
C VAL A 89 -11.03 7.37 6.92
N GLY A 90 -9.71 7.17 6.83
CA GLY A 90 -8.73 8.07 7.42
C GLY A 90 -8.76 9.48 6.83
N ARG A 91 -9.08 9.62 5.54
CA ARG A 91 -9.22 10.91 4.83
C ARG A 91 -10.51 11.67 5.16
N SER A 92 -11.52 10.96 5.65
CA SER A 92 -12.84 11.53 5.97
C SER A 92 -12.94 12.12 7.38
N ARG A 93 -11.87 12.01 8.16
CA ARG A 93 -11.74 12.54 9.53
C ARG A 93 -11.05 13.89 9.52
#